data_AF-A0A916S752-F1
#
_entry.id   AF-A0A916S752-F1
#
_cell.length_a   1.000
_cell.length_b   1.000
_cell.length_c   1.000
_cell.angle_alpha   90.00
_cell.angle_beta   90.00
_cell.angle_gamma   90.00
#
_symmetry.space_group_name_H-M   'P 1'
#
loop_
_entity.id
_entity.type
_entity.pdbx_description
1 polymer ?
#
loop_
_entity_poly.entity_id
_entity_poly.type
_entity_poly.pdbx_seq_one_letter_code
_entity_poly.pdbx_strand_id
1 'polypeptide(L)'
;MPFETINNLSADTTNLLKEGIKKKGKKDYYEGMRNKSVITGFIVLSILVISIYIEGIVSTPDPFLALSKMLSNKFHLTLILVAAVLFGYFFYFQKKFKKEKDKLNNLRKEIIDHLNDTTNINLQDKAPIIKEEMKEKYDINLYIKNK
;
A
#
# COMPACT_ATOMS: atom_id res chain seq x y z
N MET A 1 -12.77 3.92 21.66
CA MET A 1 -11.72 4.90 21.28
C MET A 1 -10.39 4.16 21.14
N PRO A 2 -9.44 4.61 20.29
CA PRO A 2 -8.10 4.03 20.33
C PRO A 2 -7.53 4.25 21.75
N PHE A 3 -6.98 3.19 22.36
CA PHE A 3 -6.40 3.17 23.72
C PHE A 3 -7.38 3.09 24.91
N GLU A 4 -8.52 2.40 24.78
CA GLU A 4 -9.44 2.14 25.91
C GLU A 4 -8.79 1.43 27.12
N THR A 5 -7.69 0.70 26.88
CA THR A 5 -6.93 -0.03 27.88
C THR A 5 -5.94 0.82 28.67
N ILE A 6 -5.66 2.07 28.25
CA ILE A 6 -4.60 2.89 28.85
C ILE A 6 -5.17 4.21 29.38
N ASN A 7 -5.47 4.23 30.68
CA ASN A 7 -5.99 5.40 31.37
C ASN A 7 -4.90 6.49 31.54
N ASN A 8 -5.29 7.77 31.48
CA ASN A 8 -4.44 8.94 31.76
C ASN A 8 -3.20 9.09 30.84
N LEU A 9 -3.36 8.99 29.52
CA LEU A 9 -2.35 9.51 28.58
C LEU A 9 -2.45 11.04 28.49
N SER A 10 -1.31 11.70 28.28
CA SER A 10 -1.32 13.12 27.90
C SER A 10 -1.99 13.30 26.53
N ALA A 11 -2.68 14.43 26.35
CA ALA A 11 -3.34 14.76 25.08
C ALA A 11 -2.38 14.67 23.89
N ASP A 12 -1.14 15.11 24.09
CA ASP A 12 -0.08 15.08 23.07
C ASP A 12 0.27 13.65 22.66
N THR A 13 0.47 12.74 23.63
CA THR A 13 0.78 11.33 23.34
C THR A 13 -0.39 10.67 22.61
N THR A 14 -1.63 10.93 23.05
CA THR A 14 -2.82 10.40 22.39
C THR A 14 -2.95 10.93 20.95
N ASN A 15 -2.67 12.21 20.71
CA ASN A 15 -2.71 12.80 19.38
C ASN A 15 -1.65 12.21 18.46
N LEU A 16 -0.42 12.05 18.96
CA LEU A 16 0.70 11.45 18.23
C LEU A 16 0.37 10.01 17.78
N LEU A 17 -0.16 9.20 18.70
CA LEU A 17 -0.53 7.81 18.42
C LEU A 17 -1.72 7.71 17.45
N LYS A 18 -2.75 8.56 17.63
CA LYS A 18 -3.88 8.66 16.69
C LYS A 18 -3.43 9.05 15.29
N GLU A 19 -2.47 9.96 15.17
CA GLU A 19 -1.89 10.32 13.89
C GLU A 19 -1.14 9.13 13.27
N GLY A 20 -0.42 8.35 14.07
CA GLY A 20 0.24 7.10 13.65
C GLY A 20 -0.74 6.12 13.03
N ILE A 21 -1.85 5.84 13.73
CA ILE A 21 -2.93 4.97 13.25
C ILE A 21 -3.53 5.50 11.94
N LYS A 22 -3.81 6.81 11.87
CA LYS A 22 -4.36 7.45 10.67
C LYS A 22 -3.43 7.33 9.47
N LYS A 23 -2.11 7.51 9.66
CA LYS A 23 -1.13 7.37 8.58
C LYS A 23 -0.97 5.90 8.15
N LYS A 24 -1.01 4.95 9.08
CA LYS A 24 -1.02 3.50 8.78
C LYS A 24 -2.23 3.13 7.92
N GLY A 25 -3.43 3.56 8.30
CA GLY A 25 -4.64 3.34 7.50
C GLY A 25 -4.56 3.92 6.09
N LYS A 26 -3.99 5.12 5.92
CA LYS A 26 -3.75 5.71 4.59
C LYS A 26 -2.73 4.91 3.77
N LYS A 27 -1.63 4.48 4.39
CA LYS A 27 -0.59 3.66 3.75
C LYS A 27 -1.19 2.32 3.28
N ASP A 28 -1.97 1.65 4.12
CA ASP A 28 -2.59 0.37 3.80
C ASP A 28 -3.69 0.51 2.74
N TYR A 29 -4.43 1.62 2.73
CA TYR A 29 -5.36 1.95 1.64
C TYR A 29 -4.64 2.04 0.28
N TYR A 30 -3.54 2.82 0.20
CA TYR A 30 -2.80 2.96 -1.05
C TYR A 30 -2.09 1.67 -1.47
N GLU A 31 -1.63 0.86 -0.52
CA GLU A 31 -1.13 -0.49 -0.77
C GLU A 31 -2.21 -1.39 -1.39
N GLY A 32 -3.42 -1.38 -0.81
CA GLY A 32 -4.56 -2.12 -1.32
C GLY A 32 -4.94 -1.70 -2.74
N MET A 33 -5.04 -0.39 -3.02
CA MET A 33 -5.37 0.12 -4.35
C MET A 33 -4.28 -0.22 -5.39
N ARG A 34 -3.00 -0.10 -5.01
CA ARG A 34 -1.88 -0.51 -5.85
C ARG A 34 -1.99 -1.99 -6.20
N ASN A 35 -2.15 -2.86 -5.20
CA ASN A 35 -2.18 -4.30 -5.40
C ASN A 35 -3.40 -4.71 -6.24
N LYS A 36 -4.57 -4.13 -6.00
CA LYS A 36 -5.77 -4.33 -6.83
C LYS A 36 -5.51 -3.94 -8.29
N SER A 37 -4.86 -2.80 -8.54
CA SER A 37 -4.53 -2.34 -9.90
C SER A 37 -3.64 -3.36 -10.64
N VAL A 38 -2.64 -3.94 -9.96
CA VAL A 38 -1.76 -4.97 -10.55
C VAL A 38 -2.52 -6.26 -10.81
N ILE A 39 -3.31 -6.74 -9.84
CA ILE A 39 -4.08 -7.98 -9.98
C ILE A 39 -5.08 -7.87 -11.13
N THR A 40 -5.84 -6.77 -11.18
CA THR A 40 -6.78 -6.50 -12.29
C THR A 40 -6.03 -6.36 -13.61
N GLY A 41 -4.88 -5.68 -13.64
CA GLY A 41 -4.04 -5.58 -14.84
C GLY A 41 -3.57 -6.95 -15.34
N PHE A 42 -3.15 -7.84 -14.43
CA PHE A 42 -2.76 -9.20 -14.75
C PHE A 42 -3.92 -10.01 -15.35
N ILE A 43 -5.12 -9.91 -14.77
CA ILE A 43 -6.32 -10.55 -15.30
C ILE A 43 -6.62 -10.07 -16.73
N VAL A 44 -6.57 -8.77 -16.98
CA VAL A 44 -6.80 -8.19 -18.31
C VAL A 44 -5.76 -8.69 -19.33
N LEU A 45 -4.49 -8.74 -18.93
CA LEU A 45 -3.43 -9.30 -19.79
C LEU A 45 -3.62 -10.79 -20.04
N SER A 46 -4.04 -11.57 -19.05
CA SER A 46 -4.37 -12.99 -19.25
C SER A 46 -5.51 -13.17 -20.25
N ILE A 47 -6.55 -12.35 -20.17
CA ILE A 47 -7.67 -12.35 -21.13
C ILE A 47 -7.15 -12.03 -22.55
N LEU A 48 -6.29 -11.02 -22.68
CA LEU A 48 -5.68 -10.66 -23.97
C LEU A 48 -4.84 -11.80 -24.56
N VAL A 49 -4.04 -12.49 -23.74
CA VAL A 49 -3.24 -13.63 -24.22
C VAL A 49 -4.14 -14.79 -24.66
N ILE A 50 -5.21 -15.07 -23.89
CA ILE A 50 -6.17 -16.12 -24.23
C ILE A 50 -6.91 -15.78 -25.53
N SER A 51 -7.33 -14.53 -25.75
CA SER A 51 -8.01 -14.14 -26.99
C SER A 51 -7.09 -14.27 -28.20
N ILE A 52 -5.83 -13.85 -28.09
CA ILE A 52 -4.83 -14.00 -29.15
C ILE A 52 -4.61 -15.48 -29.50
N TYR A 53 -4.60 -16.36 -28.49
CA TYR A 53 -4.47 -17.81 -28.69
C TYR A 53 -5.69 -18.40 -29.41
N ILE A 54 -6.91 -18.07 -28.96
CA ILE A 54 -8.16 -18.58 -29.56
C ILE A 54 -8.33 -18.11 -31.01
N GLU A 55 -7.95 -16.86 -31.32
CA GLU A 55 -8.01 -16.31 -32.68
C GLU A 55 -6.92 -16.90 -33.62
N GLY A 56 -6.06 -17.80 -33.12
CA GLY A 56 -5.01 -18.43 -33.92
C GLY A 56 -3.93 -17.45 -34.40
N ILE A 57 -3.86 -16.25 -33.81
CA ILE A 57 -2.86 -15.23 -34.18
C ILE A 57 -1.45 -15.76 -33.94
N VAL A 58 -1.25 -16.56 -32.88
CA VAL A 58 0.02 -17.21 -32.54
C VAL A 58 0.51 -18.15 -33.64
N SER A 59 -0.40 -18.72 -34.44
CA SER A 59 -0.07 -19.60 -35.56
C SER A 59 0.24 -18.85 -36.86
N THR A 60 0.22 -17.51 -36.85
CA THR A 60 0.58 -16.70 -38.02
C THR A 60 2.11 -16.71 -38.17
N PRO A 61 2.65 -17.22 -39.30
CA PRO A 61 4.09 -17.37 -39.48
C PRO A 61 4.84 -16.03 -39.63
N ASP A 62 4.15 -14.98 -40.08
CA ASP A 62 4.70 -13.63 -40.16
C ASP A 62 4.35 -12.82 -38.89
N PRO A 63 5.35 -12.40 -38.08
CA PRO A 63 5.13 -11.63 -36.86
C PRO A 63 4.54 -10.22 -37.14
N PHE A 64 4.82 -9.60 -38.29
CA PHE A 64 4.24 -8.31 -38.65
C PHE A 64 2.76 -8.43 -38.98
N LEU A 65 2.38 -9.52 -39.66
CA LEU A 65 0.98 -9.83 -39.93
C LEU A 65 0.22 -10.17 -38.64
N ALA A 66 0.84 -10.90 -37.71
CA ALA A 66 0.28 -11.18 -36.40
C ALA A 66 0.02 -9.90 -35.60
N LEU A 67 1.01 -8.99 -35.58
CA LEU A 67 0.88 -7.68 -34.93
C LEU A 67 -0.21 -6.84 -35.59
N SER A 68 -0.27 -6.81 -36.93
CA SER A 68 -1.30 -6.08 -37.68
C SER A 68 -2.71 -6.59 -37.36
N LYS A 69 -2.91 -7.92 -37.30
CA LYS A 69 -4.17 -8.53 -36.88
C LYS A 69 -4.54 -8.17 -35.45
N MET A 70 -3.57 -8.17 -34.54
CA MET A 70 -3.79 -7.78 -33.14
C MET A 70 -4.22 -6.31 -33.04
N LEU A 71 -3.54 -5.40 -33.75
CA LEU A 71 -3.82 -3.97 -33.74
C LEU A 71 -5.09 -3.59 -34.52
N SER A 72 -5.51 -4.39 -35.48
CA SER A 72 -6.76 -4.16 -36.24
C SER A 72 -8.01 -4.59 -35.48
N ASN A 73 -7.85 -5.42 -34.44
CA ASN A 73 -8.97 -5.91 -33.63
C ASN A 73 -9.34 -4.89 -32.54
N LYS A 74 -10.54 -4.32 -32.64
CA LYS A 74 -11.08 -3.34 -31.67
C LYS A 74 -11.10 -3.88 -30.23
N PHE A 75 -11.34 -5.17 -30.04
CA PHE A 75 -11.35 -5.81 -28.73
C PHE A 75 -9.95 -5.82 -28.10
N HIS A 76 -8.93 -6.24 -28.86
CA HIS A 76 -7.53 -6.23 -28.41
C HIS A 76 -7.04 -4.81 -28.08
N LEU A 77 -7.34 -3.83 -28.93
CA LEU A 77 -7.00 -2.43 -28.66
C LEU A 77 -7.65 -1.93 -27.36
N THR A 78 -8.91 -2.31 -27.10
CA THR A 78 -9.61 -1.95 -25.87
C THR A 78 -8.93 -2.57 -24.65
N LEU A 79 -8.58 -3.85 -24.70
CA LEU A 79 -7.86 -4.52 -23.61
C LEU A 79 -6.48 -3.91 -23.35
N ILE A 80 -5.73 -3.57 -24.40
CA ILE A 80 -4.44 -2.89 -24.29
C ILE A 80 -4.60 -1.52 -23.62
N LEU A 81 -5.62 -0.75 -24.03
CA LEU A 81 -5.90 0.57 -23.43
C LEU A 81 -6.27 0.44 -21.95
N VAL A 82 -7.14 -0.51 -21.61
CA VAL A 82 -7.53 -0.79 -20.21
C VAL A 82 -6.31 -1.20 -19.39
N ALA A 83 -5.46 -2.08 -19.91
CA ALA A 83 -4.21 -2.47 -19.26
C ALA A 83 -3.31 -1.24 -19.03
N ALA A 84 -3.12 -0.38 -20.04
CA ALA A 84 -2.32 0.84 -19.91
C ALA A 84 -2.85 1.77 -18.81
N VAL A 85 -4.17 1.96 -18.72
CA VAL A 85 -4.82 2.76 -17.67
C VAL A 85 -4.59 2.13 -16.28
N LEU A 86 -4.73 0.81 -16.15
CA LEU A 86 -4.48 0.09 -14.90
C LEU A 86 -3.02 0.20 -14.44
N PHE A 87 -2.06 0.12 -15.37
CA PHE A 87 -0.65 0.38 -15.07
C PHE A 87 -0.42 1.84 -14.66
N GLY A 88 -1.08 2.79 -15.31
CA GLY A 88 -1.09 4.20 -14.88
C GLY A 88 -1.57 4.38 -13.44
N TYR A 89 -2.69 3.74 -13.06
CA TYR A 89 -3.18 3.72 -11.69
C TYR A 89 -2.20 3.07 -10.72
N PHE A 90 -1.58 1.94 -11.11
CA PHE A 90 -0.54 1.31 -10.32
C PHE A 90 0.60 2.28 -10.00
N PHE A 91 1.15 2.98 -11.00
CA PHE A 91 2.24 3.94 -10.78
C PHE A 91 1.80 5.11 -9.89
N TYR A 92 0.59 5.63 -10.09
CA TYR A 92 0.01 6.67 -9.25
C TYR A 92 -0.06 6.24 -7.78
N PHE A 93 -0.66 5.07 -7.51
CA PHE A 93 -0.80 4.56 -6.15
C PHE A 93 0.53 4.12 -5.55
N GLN A 94 1.47 3.60 -6.34
CA GLN A 94 2.82 3.27 -5.89
C GLN A 94 3.57 4.51 -5.39
N LYS A 95 3.42 5.65 -6.07
CA LYS A 95 4.02 6.93 -5.62
C LYS A 95 3.38 7.40 -4.31
N LYS A 96 2.06 7.33 -4.18
CA LYS A 96 1.34 7.70 -2.95
C LYS A 96 1.68 6.77 -1.79
N PHE A 97 1.74 5.47 -2.03
CA PHE A 97 2.14 4.46 -1.07
C PHE A 97 3.54 4.74 -0.51
N LYS A 98 4.54 4.98 -1.38
CA LYS A 98 5.90 5.32 -0.93
C LYS A 98 5.89 6.55 -0.02
N LYS A 99 5.21 7.63 -0.45
CA LYS A 99 5.10 8.86 0.33
C LYS A 99 4.47 8.64 1.72
N GLU A 100 3.38 7.89 1.81
CA GLU A 100 2.74 7.63 3.11
C GLU A 100 3.53 6.63 3.96
N LYS A 101 4.24 5.68 3.35
CA LYS A 101 5.18 4.79 4.04
C LYS A 101 6.31 5.59 4.70
N ASP A 102 6.90 6.54 3.99
CA ASP A 102 7.98 7.38 4.52
C ASP A 102 7.49 8.26 5.66
N LYS A 103 6.31 8.90 5.50
CA LYS A 103 5.69 9.67 6.59
C LYS A 103 5.37 8.82 7.81
N LEU A 104 4.87 7.60 7.62
CA LEU A 104 4.59 6.69 8.73
C LEU A 104 5.89 6.28 9.43
N ASN A 105 6.95 6.00 8.67
CA ASN A 105 8.25 5.65 9.25
C ASN A 105 8.85 6.81 10.05
N ASN A 106 8.74 8.05 9.57
CA ASN A 106 9.21 9.23 10.29
C ASN A 106 8.42 9.44 11.59
N LEU A 107 7.08 9.38 11.52
CA LEU A 107 6.24 9.49 12.71
C LEU A 107 6.49 8.33 13.68
N ARG A 108 6.78 7.13 13.18
CA ARG A 108 7.15 5.98 14.02
C ARG A 108 8.42 6.25 14.80
N LYS A 109 9.44 6.86 14.18
CA LYS A 109 10.68 7.27 14.85
C LYS A 109 10.40 8.29 15.95
N GLU A 110 9.56 9.29 15.65
CA GLU A 110 9.13 10.31 16.62
C GLU A 110 8.36 9.70 17.80
N ILE A 111 7.42 8.79 17.55
CA ILE A 111 6.70 8.06 18.61
C ILE A 111 7.67 7.25 19.47
N ILE A 112 8.65 6.56 18.86
CA ILE A 112 9.65 5.79 19.62
C ILE A 112 10.49 6.70 20.50
N ASP A 113 10.93 7.85 19.97
CA ASP A 113 11.73 8.82 20.72
C ASP A 113 10.93 9.41 21.87
N HIS A 114 9.66 9.78 21.63
CA HIS A 114 8.73 10.27 22.65
C HIS A 114 8.45 9.24 23.74
N LEU A 115 8.22 7.98 23.38
CA LEU A 115 7.97 6.89 24.35
C LEU A 115 9.21 6.46 25.14
N ASN A 116 10.42 6.75 24.63
CA ASN A 116 11.67 6.46 25.31
C ASN A 116 12.23 7.67 26.07
N ASP A 117 11.53 8.81 26.05
CA ASP A 117 11.93 10.00 26.78
C ASP A 117 11.89 9.74 28.30
N THR A 118 13.06 9.74 28.92
CA THR A 118 13.26 9.44 30.34
C THR A 118 12.76 10.56 31.25
N THR A 119 12.41 11.72 30.71
CA THR A 119 11.91 12.86 31.50
C THR A 119 10.44 12.70 31.92
N ASN A 120 9.69 11.79 31.29
CA ASN A 120 8.27 11.59 31.57
C ASN A 120 8.01 10.22 32.27
N ILE A 121 8.15 10.21 33.60
CA ILE A 121 8.01 9.00 34.45
C ILE A 121 6.66 8.30 34.22
N ASN A 122 5.57 9.07 34.11
CA ASN A 122 4.22 8.52 33.86
C ASN A 122 4.06 7.83 32.50
N LEU A 123 4.92 8.17 31.53
CA LEU A 123 4.91 7.60 30.18
C LEU A 123 5.75 6.32 30.11
N GLN A 124 6.83 6.22 30.89
CA GLN A 124 7.70 5.03 30.93
C GLN A 124 6.94 3.77 31.34
N ASP A 125 6.10 3.85 32.38
CA ASP A 125 5.32 2.70 32.86
C ASP A 125 4.29 2.22 31.81
N LYS A 126 3.82 3.14 30.96
CA LYS A 126 2.79 2.87 29.94
C LYS A 126 3.40 2.53 28.58
N ALA A 127 4.65 2.89 28.32
CA ALA A 127 5.31 2.70 27.04
C ALA A 127 5.34 1.23 26.57
N PRO A 128 5.60 0.22 27.43
CA PRO A 128 5.53 -1.19 27.03
C PRO A 128 4.15 -1.60 26.52
N ILE A 129 3.10 -1.19 27.24
CA ILE A 129 1.70 -1.49 26.90
C ILE A 129 1.30 -0.79 25.59
N ILE A 130 1.70 0.46 25.41
CA ILE A 130 1.46 1.21 24.16
C ILE A 130 2.17 0.52 22.98
N LYS A 131 3.42 0.08 23.15
CA LYS A 131 4.19 -0.60 22.10
C LYS A 131 3.55 -1.93 21.70
N GLU A 132 3.02 -2.68 22.68
CA GLU A 132 2.31 -3.93 22.46
C GLU A 132 0.98 -3.69 21.73
N GLU A 133 0.14 -2.80 22.24
CA GLU A 133 -1.16 -2.49 21.63
C GLU A 133 -1.02 -1.97 20.19
N MET A 134 -0.02 -1.13 19.93
CA MET A 134 0.28 -0.62 18.58
C MET A 134 0.75 -1.70 17.62
N LYS A 135 1.49 -2.70 18.11
CA LYS A 135 1.94 -3.84 17.31
C LYS A 135 0.79 -4.79 17.00
N GLU A 136 0.01 -5.16 18.01
CA GLU A 136 -1.05 -6.19 17.87
C GLU A 136 -2.27 -5.67 17.12
N LYS A 137 -2.80 -4.50 17.51
CA LYS A 137 -4.06 -4.00 16.94
C LYS A 137 -3.86 -3.25 15.62
N TYR A 138 -2.71 -2.61 15.44
CA TYR A 138 -2.48 -1.70 14.32
C TYR A 138 -1.30 -2.09 13.42
N ASP A 139 -0.57 -3.17 13.73
CA ASP A 139 0.61 -3.60 12.97
C ASP A 139 1.64 -2.46 12.79
N ILE A 140 1.87 -1.72 13.88
CA ILE A 140 2.89 -0.66 13.97
C ILE A 140 3.91 -1.08 15.01
N ASN A 141 5.08 -1.52 14.54
CA ASN A 141 6.17 -1.93 15.43
C ASN A 141 6.92 -0.72 16.01
N LEU A 142 6.76 -0.46 17.31
CA LEU A 142 7.41 0.60 18.07
C LEU A 142 8.60 0.12 18.93
N TYR A 143 9.04 -1.13 18.78
CA TYR A 143 10.16 -1.68 19.57
C TYR A 143 11.53 -1.36 18.95
N ILE A 144 11.59 -1.28 17.61
CA ILE A 144 12.84 -1.12 16.88
C ILE A 144 12.80 0.17 16.07
N LYS A 145 13.76 1.05 16.33
CA LYS A 145 14.08 2.19 15.48
C LYS A 145 14.92 1.68 14.32
N ASN A 146 14.29 1.30 13.21
CA ASN A 146 15.05 0.99 11.99
C ASN A 146 15.76 2.26 11.51
N LYS A 147 17.06 2.16 11.21
CA LYS A 147 17.85 3.24 10.62
C LYS A 147 17.23 3.68 9.29
#